data_AF-A0A943NKJ6-F1
#
_entry.id   AF-A0A943NKJ6-F1
#
_cell.length_a   1.000
_cell.length_b   1.000
_cell.length_c   1.000
_cell.angle_alpha   90.00
_cell.angle_beta   90.00
_cell.angle_gamma   90.00
#
_symmetry.space_group_name_H-M   'P 1'
#
loop_
_entity.id
_entity.type
_entity.pdbx_description
1 polymer ?
#
loop_
_entity_poly.entity_id
_entity_poly.type
_entity_poly.pdbx_seq_one_letter_code
_entity_poly.pdbx_strand_id
1 'polypeptide(L)' 'LLPAKLVNMTGAGDAMMAGVTWAYTQGMTLEQTGLVGIAASSMAIEGEDTINGELNVEEVIKRAGI' A
#
# COMPACT_ATOMS: atom_id res chain seq x y z
N LEU A 1 4.08 12.18 4.51
CA LEU A 1 2.90 11.31 4.68
C LEU A 1 2.07 11.37 3.42
N LEU A 2 1.67 10.22 2.86
CA LEU A 2 0.75 10.18 1.71
C LEU A 2 -0.65 10.56 2.20
N PRO A 3 -1.31 11.57 1.61
CA PRO A 3 -2.69 11.89 1.94
C PRO A 3 -3.59 10.73 1.48
N ALA A 4 -4.53 10.35 2.34
CA ALA A 4 -5.44 9.24 2.09
C ALA A 4 -6.85 9.61 2.56
N LYS A 5 -7.87 9.31 1.76
CA LYS A 5 -9.27 9.49 2.19
C LYS A 5 -9.69 8.29 3.03
N LEU A 6 -9.86 8.47 4.33
CA LEU A 6 -10.32 7.40 5.21
C LEU A 6 -11.79 7.03 4.91
N VAL A 7 -12.01 5.81 4.43
CA VAL A 7 -13.32 5.21 4.17
C VAL A 7 -13.53 3.97 5.05
N ASN A 8 -12.60 3.00 5.01
CA ASN A 8 -12.65 1.77 5.81
C ASN A 8 -11.24 1.39 6.29
N MET A 9 -11.05 1.13 7.57
CA MET A 9 -9.73 0.80 8.12
C MET A 9 -9.41 -0.71 8.12
N THR A 10 -10.41 -1.55 7.88
CA THR A 10 -10.23 -3.01 7.84
C THR A 10 -9.35 -3.42 6.65
N GLY A 11 -8.33 -4.24 6.89
CA GLY A 11 -7.39 -4.69 5.86
C GLY A 11 -6.20 -3.74 5.60
N ALA A 12 -6.17 -2.54 6.22
CA ALA A 12 -5.08 -1.58 6.04
C ALA A 12 -3.71 -2.10 6.49
N GLY A 13 -3.69 -2.84 7.62
CA GLY A 13 -2.49 -3.47 8.14
C GLY A 13 -2.04 -4.67 7.29
N ASP A 14 -3.00 -5.45 6.78
CA ASP A 14 -2.73 -6.58 5.89
C ASP A 14 -2.14 -6.10 4.56
N ALA A 15 -2.71 -5.04 3.99
CA ALA A 15 -2.20 -4.38 2.78
C ALA A 15 -0.79 -3.79 3.00
N MET A 16 -0.56 -3.16 4.17
CA MET A 16 0.78 -2.67 4.53
C MET A 16 1.79 -3.81 4.56
N MET A 17 1.46 -4.91 5.25
CA MET A 17 2.35 -6.07 5.38
C MET A 17 2.58 -6.75 4.02
N ALA A 18 1.54 -6.86 3.19
CA ALA A 18 1.66 -7.38 1.83
C ALA A 18 2.60 -6.51 0.96
N GLY A 19 2.44 -5.18 1.01
CA GLY A 19 3.30 -4.24 0.30
C GLY A 19 4.76 -4.31 0.75
N VAL A 20 5.01 -4.34 2.06
CA VAL A 20 6.36 -4.52 2.64
C VAL A 20 6.97 -5.84 2.20
N THR A 21 6.23 -6.94 2.31
CA THR A 21 6.72 -8.28 1.95
C THR A 21 7.08 -8.33 0.48
N TRP A 22 6.19 -7.83 -0.38
CA TRP A 22 6.42 -7.81 -1.82
C TRP A 22 7.65 -6.96 -2.17
N ALA A 23 7.75 -5.72 -1.68
CA ALA A 23 8.90 -4.84 -1.98
C ALA A 23 10.23 -5.44 -1.52
N TYR A 24 10.24 -6.10 -0.36
CA TYR A 24 11.42 -6.82 0.13
C TYR A 24 11.85 -7.94 -0.83
N THR A 25 10.90 -8.73 -1.37
CA THR A 25 11.24 -9.78 -2.35
C THR A 25 11.78 -9.23 -3.68
N GLN A 26 11.51 -7.96 -3.98
CA GLN A 26 12.05 -7.28 -5.16
C GLN A 26 13.46 -6.68 -4.93
N GLY A 27 14.02 -6.82 -3.72
CA GLY A 27 15.34 -6.28 -3.38
C GLY A 27 15.36 -4.75 -3.21
N MET A 28 14.22 -4.13 -2.94
CA MET A 28 14.11 -2.69 -2.69
C MET A 28 14.83 -2.30 -1.39
N THR A 29 15.23 -1.03 -1.28
CA THR A 29 15.80 -0.50 -0.03
C THR A 29 14.76 -0.50 1.09
N LEU A 30 15.21 -0.36 2.34
CA LEU A 30 14.31 -0.23 3.49
C LEU A 30 13.34 0.96 3.32
N GLU A 31 13.83 2.09 2.81
CA GLU A 31 13.02 3.28 2.56
C GLU A 31 11.95 3.03 1.49
N GLN A 32 12.34 2.46 0.35
CA GLN A 32 11.40 2.07 -0.72
C GLN A 32 10.36 1.07 -0.23
N THR A 33 10.79 0.08 0.55
CA THR A 33 9.90 -0.91 1.17
C THR A 33 8.86 -0.25 2.08
N GLY A 34 9.29 0.72 2.89
CA GLY A 34 8.39 1.52 3.72
C GLY A 34 7.39 2.34 2.91
N LEU A 35 7.85 2.98 1.83
CA LEU A 35 6.99 3.75 0.93
C LEU A 35 5.92 2.87 0.26
N VAL A 36 6.29 1.69 -0.23
CA VAL A 36 5.35 0.72 -0.81
C VAL A 36 4.32 0.24 0.21
N GLY A 37 4.75 -0.06 1.44
CA GLY A 37 3.84 -0.46 2.52
C GLY A 37 2.81 0.63 2.85
N ILE A 38 3.26 1.89 3.00
CA ILE A 38 2.38 3.03 3.28
C ILE A 38 1.43 3.29 2.10
N ALA A 39 1.90 3.17 0.86
CA ALA A 39 1.09 3.32 -0.34
C ALA A 39 -0.03 2.25 -0.42
N ALA A 40 0.31 0.98 -0.20
CA ALA A 40 -0.68 -0.11 -0.17
C ALA A 40 -1.72 0.10 0.94
N SER A 41 -1.27 0.49 2.13
CA SER A 41 -2.17 0.80 3.26
C SER A 41 -3.10 1.98 2.95
N SER A 42 -2.55 3.05 2.37
CA SER A 42 -3.30 4.23 1.94
C SER A 42 -4.39 3.90 0.92
N MET A 43 -4.10 3.02 -0.04
CA MET A 43 -5.08 2.59 -1.03
C MET A 43 -6.15 1.69 -0.42
N ALA A 44 -5.78 0.81 0.52
CA ALA A 44 -6.74 -0.04 1.22
C ALA A 44 -7.75 0.80 2.01
N ILE A 45 -7.30 1.86 2.70
CA ILE A 45 -8.23 2.66 3.50
C ILE A 45 -9.19 3.53 2.68
N GLU A 46 -8.89 3.74 1.40
CA GLU A 46 -9.71 4.51 0.45
C GLU A 46 -10.84 3.66 -0.17
N GLY A 47 -10.79 2.33 -0.03
CA GLY A 47 -11.83 1.41 -0.50
C GLY A 47 -13.01 1.29 0.48
N GLU A 48 -14.21 1.07 -0.04
CA GLU A 48 -15.38 0.72 0.78
C GLU A 48 -15.30 -0.75 1.26
N ASP A 49 -14.74 -1.62 0.42
CA ASP A 49 -14.60 -3.05 0.65
C ASP A 49 -13.28 -3.42 1.38
N THR A 50 -13.28 -4.59 2.04
CA THR A 50 -12.07 -5.14 2.69
C THR A 50 -10.91 -5.40 1.72
N ILE A 51 -11.22 -5.65 0.44
CA ILE A 51 -10.24 -5.77 -0.63
C ILE A 51 -10.56 -4.68 -1.65
N ASN A 52 -9.77 -3.61 -1.69
CA ASN A 52 -9.90 -2.59 -2.71
C ASN A 52 -9.49 -3.18 -4.07
N GLY A 53 -10.42 -3.25 -5.03
CA GLY A 53 -10.17 -3.78 -6.38
C GLY A 53 -9.15 -2.97 -7.20
N GLU A 54 -8.85 -1.74 -6.80
CA GLU A 54 -7.81 -0.91 -7.42
C GLU A 54 -6.41 -1.22 -6.87
N LEU A 55 -6.31 -2.00 -5.78
CA LEU A 55 -5.03 -2.35 -5.16
C LEU A 55 -4.27 -3.37 -6.01
N ASN A 56 -3.28 -2.87 -6.76
CA ASN A 56 -2.37 -3.65 -7.57
C ASN A 56 -0.97 -3.02 -7.55
N VAL A 57 0.04 -3.77 -8.00
CA VAL A 57 1.45 -3.36 -7.93
C VAL A 57 1.71 -2.04 -8.66
N GLU A 58 1.14 -1.85 -9.86
CA GLU A 58 1.39 -0.66 -10.68
C GLU A 58 0.90 0.61 -9.97
N GLU A 59 -0.33 0.58 -9.46
CA GLU A 59 -0.90 1.73 -8.75
C GLU A 59 -0.23 1.97 -7.38
N VAL A 60 0.19 0.91 -6.69
CA VAL A 60 0.95 1.04 -5.43
C VAL A 60 2.30 1.70 -5.67
N ILE A 61 3.04 1.32 -6.72
CA ILE A 61 4.35 1.91 -7.05
C ILE A 61 4.20 3.37 -7.45
N LYS A 62 3.24 3.66 -8.34
CA LYS A 62 2.89 5.02 -8.74
C LYS A 62 2.52 5.90 -7.54
N ARG A 63 1.77 5.35 -6.57
CA ARG A 63 1.42 6.04 -5.32
C ARG A 63 2.64 6.23 -4.41
N ALA A 64 3.53 5.25 -4.33
CA ALA A 64 4.77 5.32 -3.57
C ALA A 64 5.78 6.32 -4.15
N GLY A 65 5.63 6.69 -5.43
CA GLY A 65 6.46 7.68 -6.11
C GLY A 65 7.87 7.18 -6.42
N ILE A 66 8.02 5.88 -6.68
CA ILE A 66 9.29 5.20 -6.96
C ILE A 66 9.30 4.50 -8.31
#